data_AF-A0A842R919-F1
#
_entry.id   AF-A0A842R919-F1
#
_cell.length_a   1.000
_cell.length_b   1.000
_cell.length_c   1.000
_cell.angle_alpha   90.00
_cell.angle_beta   90.00
_cell.angle_gamma   90.00
#
_symmetry.space_group_name_H-M   'P 1'
#
loop_
_entity.id
_entity.type
_entity.pdbx_description
1 polymer ?
#
loop_
_entity_poly.entity_id
_entity_poly.type
_entity_poly.pdbx_seq_one_letter_code
_entity_poly.pdbx_strand_id
1 'polypeptide(L)'
;MSWGLLNDWSSYLLVMVKRLERIPVFESGAHGVYCYRIPALTCTTKGTLLAFCEARKRSCSDWAHSAIMSRRCIDPVSRLDDWVDPIVIFESDRLLAPRSWPEMLEAGTFAELKGWDQDSEDFEPLIDVCTNNPVPITDRDGKTIHLVFCEHYDKAFYTRSMDDGVTWETPLDITAVLQEFKEEYDWTVIAAGPGHGIQLRKGPLKGRLVIPFWLASNPEDPGSHKPSQVAVIYSDDGGDTWNSGDFVPFTIKSPSETQGIQLANGSVRLYSRNIQSMDPNNPTCGKAMTTSGDGATAWTPYEFNESLPEPICMGSVISLPWHDDNPNKVVVYTSPDSRATIKGPGTRHKLTAWLSEDGGKTFKKKRVIEPGPSAYSDLAIDARNNFIYCLFEDGSIPGKKGTYNGLSIARFTEDWIKES
;
A
#
# COMPACT_ATOMS: atom_id res chain seq x y z
N MET A 1 52.18 27.26 13.78
CA MET A 1 51.21 26.81 12.75
C MET A 1 50.67 25.46 13.19
N SER A 2 49.53 25.46 13.87
CA SER A 2 48.83 24.24 14.31
C SER A 2 47.71 24.00 13.30
N TRP A 3 47.83 22.93 12.51
CA TRP A 3 46.79 22.48 11.61
C TRP A 3 45.75 21.69 12.41
N GLY A 4 44.57 22.27 12.57
CA GLY A 4 43.39 21.56 13.06
C GLY A 4 42.80 20.71 11.93
N LEU A 5 42.99 19.40 12.00
CA LEU A 5 42.16 18.43 11.28
C LEU A 5 40.96 18.11 12.18
N LEU A 6 39.93 18.95 12.11
CA LEU A 6 38.59 18.53 12.50
C LEU A 6 38.12 17.57 11.42
N ASN A 7 38.03 16.28 11.77
CA ASN A 7 37.43 15.25 10.94
C ASN A 7 35.99 15.65 10.63
N ASP A 8 35.74 16.03 9.38
CA ASP A 8 34.44 16.33 8.84
C ASP A 8 33.69 15.01 8.55
N TRP A 9 33.08 14.45 9.59
CA TRP A 9 32.21 13.28 9.48
C TRP A 9 30.93 13.59 8.67
N SER A 10 30.58 14.87 8.48
CA SER A 10 29.35 15.28 7.79
C SER A 10 29.43 15.09 6.27
N SER A 11 30.61 15.35 5.67
CA SER A 11 30.82 15.14 4.24
C SER A 11 30.94 13.66 3.87
N TYR A 12 31.44 12.80 4.76
CA TYR A 12 31.44 11.35 4.55
C TYR A 12 30.04 10.72 4.59
N LEU A 13 29.15 11.19 5.49
CA LEU A 13 27.74 10.78 5.48
C LEU A 13 27.05 11.24 4.18
N LEU A 14 27.28 12.47 3.72
CA LEU A 14 26.72 12.98 2.47
C LEU A 14 27.20 12.20 1.23
N VAL A 15 28.44 11.69 1.22
CA VAL A 15 28.98 10.88 0.10
C VAL A 15 28.45 9.43 0.13
N MET A 16 28.14 8.87 1.30
CA MET A 16 27.51 7.54 1.43
C MET A 16 26.02 7.55 1.04
N VAL A 17 25.35 8.70 1.15
CA VAL A 17 23.91 8.92 0.88
C VAL A 17 23.56 9.02 -0.62
N LYS A 18 24.55 8.95 -1.51
CA LYS A 18 24.34 8.86 -2.97
C LYS A 18 24.07 7.44 -3.50
N ARG A 19 24.03 6.42 -2.64
CA ARG A 19 23.85 5.03 -3.07
C ARG A 19 22.50 4.50 -2.59
N LEU A 20 21.90 3.66 -3.44
CA LEU A 20 20.76 2.83 -3.06
C LEU A 20 21.23 1.86 -1.97
N GLU A 21 20.61 1.94 -0.80
CA GLU A 21 20.75 0.94 0.26
C GLU A 21 19.50 0.07 0.31
N ARG A 22 19.68 -1.24 0.54
CA ARG A 22 18.58 -2.22 0.57
C ARG A 22 18.81 -3.26 1.64
N ILE A 23 17.77 -3.56 2.41
CA ILE A 23 17.80 -4.58 3.46
C ILE A 23 16.46 -5.34 3.53
N PRO A 24 16.46 -6.60 3.98
CA PRO A 24 15.22 -7.31 4.30
C PRO A 24 14.58 -6.74 5.58
N VAL A 25 13.25 -6.68 5.62
CA VAL A 25 12.44 -6.25 6.78
C VAL A 25 11.53 -7.37 7.26
N PHE A 26 10.96 -8.15 6.34
CA PHE A 26 10.18 -9.34 6.67
C PHE A 26 10.61 -10.49 5.75
N GLU A 27 10.82 -11.68 6.30
CA GLU A 27 11.27 -12.85 5.54
C GLU A 27 10.29 -14.00 5.73
N SER A 28 9.83 -14.59 4.62
CA SER A 28 8.89 -15.72 4.66
C SER A 28 9.42 -16.88 5.52
N GLY A 29 8.55 -17.48 6.33
CA GLY A 29 8.91 -18.49 7.32
C GLY A 29 9.35 -17.92 8.68
N ALA A 30 9.78 -16.66 8.75
CA ALA A 30 10.12 -16.02 10.02
C ALA A 30 8.87 -15.80 10.88
N HIS A 31 9.02 -15.91 12.20
CA HIS A 31 7.95 -15.72 13.19
C HIS A 31 6.70 -16.60 12.95
N GLY A 32 6.86 -17.78 12.34
CA GLY A 32 5.75 -18.70 12.07
C GLY A 32 4.77 -18.18 11.01
N VAL A 33 5.19 -17.24 10.17
CA VAL A 33 4.38 -16.69 9.08
C VAL A 33 4.82 -17.32 7.77
N TYR A 34 3.86 -17.84 7.00
CA TYR A 34 4.15 -18.49 5.73
C TYR A 34 4.71 -17.50 4.72
N CYS A 35 4.08 -16.34 4.56
CA CYS A 35 4.62 -15.24 3.78
C CYS A 35 4.07 -13.88 4.17
N TYR A 36 4.86 -12.86 3.87
CA TYR A 36 4.53 -11.46 4.11
C TYR A 36 4.17 -10.78 2.78
N ARG A 37 3.06 -10.05 2.78
CA ARG A 37 2.49 -9.42 1.57
C ARG A 37 1.95 -8.03 1.89
N ILE A 38 1.69 -7.25 0.84
CA ILE A 38 0.96 -5.97 0.92
C ILE A 38 1.67 -4.97 1.85
N PRO A 39 2.85 -4.46 1.44
CA PRO A 39 3.61 -3.50 2.22
C PRO A 39 2.86 -2.17 2.34
N ALA A 40 2.90 -1.60 3.54
CA ALA A 40 2.53 -0.22 3.80
C ALA A 40 3.59 0.41 4.70
N LEU A 41 3.91 1.69 4.45
CA LEU A 41 5.03 2.37 5.09
C LEU A 41 4.64 3.79 5.49
N THR A 42 5.01 4.20 6.70
CA THR A 42 4.91 5.59 7.11
C THR A 42 6.12 6.01 7.92
N CYS A 43 6.40 7.32 7.94
CA CYS A 43 7.49 7.92 8.72
C CYS A 43 6.89 8.94 9.68
N THR A 44 7.16 8.76 10.97
CA THR A 44 6.61 9.65 12.00
C THR A 44 7.30 11.00 11.99
N THR A 45 6.68 11.98 12.65
CA THR A 45 7.33 13.28 12.91
C THR A 45 8.52 13.19 13.86
N LYS A 46 8.81 12.02 14.45
CA LYS A 46 10.06 11.75 15.18
C LYS A 46 11.16 11.16 14.29
N GLY A 47 10.82 10.73 13.07
CA GLY A 47 11.75 10.12 12.12
C GLY A 47 11.75 8.59 12.19
N THR A 48 10.89 7.98 13.00
CA THR A 48 10.73 6.53 13.08
C THR A 48 9.97 6.03 11.86
N LEU A 49 10.48 4.96 11.24
CA LEU A 49 9.74 4.24 10.20
C LEU A 49 8.88 3.16 10.84
N LEU A 50 7.64 3.05 10.36
CA LEU A 50 6.76 1.93 10.65
C LEU A 50 6.44 1.21 9.34
N ALA A 51 6.90 -0.03 9.26
CA ALA A 51 6.54 -0.94 8.19
C ALA A 51 5.35 -1.79 8.65
N PHE A 52 4.34 -1.93 7.79
CA PHE A 52 3.17 -2.76 8.00
C PHE A 52 3.05 -3.77 6.86
N CYS A 53 2.42 -4.90 7.15
CA CYS A 53 2.15 -5.93 6.16
C CYS A 53 1.03 -6.87 6.60
N GLU A 54 0.57 -7.67 5.64
CA GLU A 54 -0.16 -8.89 5.92
C GLU A 54 0.81 -10.02 6.26
N ALA A 55 0.66 -10.58 7.45
CA ALA A 55 1.35 -11.79 7.88
C ALA A 55 0.46 -13.01 7.60
N ARG A 56 0.57 -13.59 6.40
CA ARG A 56 -0.25 -14.72 5.94
C ARG A 56 0.30 -16.04 6.49
N LYS A 57 -0.52 -16.77 7.24
CA LYS A 57 -0.04 -17.86 8.13
C LYS A 57 0.08 -19.22 7.46
N ARG A 58 -0.75 -19.52 6.47
CA ARG A 58 -0.89 -20.89 5.90
C ARG A 58 -0.43 -21.00 4.47
N SER A 59 -0.78 -20.01 3.66
CA SER A 59 -0.48 -19.94 2.25
C SER A 59 -0.21 -18.47 1.88
N CYS A 60 0.15 -18.22 0.62
CA CYS A 60 0.23 -16.86 0.09
C CYS A 60 -1.06 -16.42 -0.61
N SER A 61 -2.18 -17.12 -0.42
CA SER A 61 -3.49 -16.71 -0.90
C SER A 61 -3.91 -15.39 -0.28
N ASP A 62 -4.69 -14.60 -1.00
CA ASP A 62 -5.33 -13.38 -0.45
C ASP A 62 -6.41 -13.75 0.60
N TRP A 63 -6.92 -14.99 0.55
CA TRP A 63 -7.93 -15.53 1.47
C TRP A 63 -7.33 -16.32 2.64
N ALA A 64 -6.01 -16.45 2.71
CA ALA A 64 -5.37 -17.17 3.81
C ALA A 64 -5.56 -16.42 5.13
N HIS A 65 -5.69 -17.16 6.23
CA HIS A 65 -5.67 -16.58 7.57
C HIS A 65 -4.43 -15.68 7.73
N SER A 66 -4.66 -14.43 8.13
CA SER A 66 -3.62 -13.42 8.19
C SER A 66 -3.88 -12.39 9.28
N ALA A 67 -2.79 -11.77 9.73
CA ALA A 67 -2.79 -10.68 10.69
C ALA A 67 -2.20 -9.40 10.05
N ILE A 68 -2.59 -8.23 10.54
CA ILE A 68 -1.80 -7.01 10.33
C ILE A 68 -0.63 -7.03 11.30
N MET A 69 0.57 -7.03 10.75
CA MET A 69 1.81 -7.01 11.51
C MET A 69 2.58 -5.71 11.24
N SER A 70 3.30 -5.22 12.24
CA SER A 70 4.17 -4.05 12.10
C SER A 70 5.56 -4.27 12.69
N ARG A 71 6.56 -3.62 12.07
CA ARG A 71 7.92 -3.44 12.62
C ARG A 71 8.29 -1.96 12.59
N ARG A 72 9.17 -1.56 13.51
CA ARG A 72 9.64 -0.18 13.65
C ARG A 72 11.15 -0.08 13.50
N CYS A 73 11.63 0.95 12.80
CA CYS A 73 13.02 1.35 12.79
C CYS A 73 13.13 2.76 13.37
N ILE A 74 13.72 2.89 14.56
CA ILE A 74 13.68 4.13 15.35
C ILE A 74 14.59 5.20 14.76
N ASP A 75 15.77 4.81 14.27
CA ASP A 75 16.77 5.69 13.67
C ASP A 75 17.19 5.19 12.27
N PRO A 76 16.29 5.33 11.27
CA PRO A 76 16.54 4.85 9.91
C PRO A 76 17.55 5.72 9.13
N VAL A 77 18.01 6.82 9.74
CA VAL A 77 19.06 7.69 9.18
C VAL A 77 20.43 7.08 9.48
N SER A 78 20.66 6.65 10.72
CA SER A 78 21.94 6.07 11.10
C SER A 78 22.00 4.55 10.93
N ARG A 79 20.88 3.85 11.17
CA ARG A 79 20.82 2.38 11.24
C ARG A 79 19.53 1.87 10.60
N LEU A 80 19.50 1.83 9.28
CA LEU A 80 18.32 1.35 8.55
C LEU A 80 18.01 -0.12 8.85
N ASP A 81 19.01 -0.92 9.22
CA ASP A 81 18.94 -2.34 9.55
C ASP A 81 18.49 -2.65 10.99
N ASP A 82 18.34 -1.64 11.83
CA ASP A 82 17.96 -1.77 13.24
C ASP A 82 16.42 -1.74 13.39
N TRP A 83 15.78 -2.84 13.01
CA TRP A 83 14.33 -3.06 13.14
C TRP A 83 13.99 -3.82 14.41
N VAL A 84 13.09 -3.28 15.22
CA VAL A 84 12.55 -3.98 16.40
C VAL A 84 11.78 -5.24 15.98
N ASP A 85 11.61 -6.17 16.92
CA ASP A 85 10.80 -7.37 16.72
C ASP A 85 9.37 -7.00 16.28
N PRO A 86 8.77 -7.79 15.38
CA PRO A 86 7.43 -7.51 14.91
C PRO A 86 6.37 -7.65 15.99
N ILE A 87 5.34 -6.81 15.91
CA ILE A 87 4.12 -6.92 16.71
C ILE A 87 2.92 -7.23 15.81
N VAL A 88 1.98 -8.02 16.32
CA VAL A 88 0.66 -8.19 15.71
C VAL A 88 -0.21 -7.03 16.18
N ILE A 89 -0.75 -6.26 15.24
CA ILE A 89 -1.69 -5.17 15.54
C ILE A 89 -3.11 -5.73 15.63
N PHE A 90 -3.48 -6.60 14.69
CA PHE A 90 -4.78 -7.25 14.68
C PHE A 90 -4.70 -8.59 13.95
N GLU A 91 -5.32 -9.61 14.54
CA GLU A 91 -5.55 -10.92 13.95
C GLU A 91 -6.98 -11.31 14.34
N SER A 92 -7.82 -11.61 13.33
CA SER A 92 -9.21 -11.97 13.56
C SER A 92 -9.32 -13.35 14.21
N ASP A 93 -10.31 -13.52 15.08
CA ASP A 93 -10.74 -14.80 15.62
C ASP A 93 -12.06 -15.31 14.97
N ARG A 94 -12.55 -14.61 13.94
CA ARG A 94 -13.78 -15.00 13.23
C ARG A 94 -13.56 -16.29 12.44
N LEU A 95 -14.51 -17.21 12.59
CA LEU A 95 -14.67 -18.38 11.75
C LEU A 95 -15.91 -18.21 10.87
N LEU A 96 -15.77 -18.49 9.57
CA LEU A 96 -16.86 -18.40 8.60
C LEU A 96 -16.93 -19.63 7.71
N ALA A 97 -18.12 -19.87 7.16
CA ALA A 97 -18.25 -20.76 6.01
C ALA A 97 -17.69 -20.08 4.75
N PRO A 98 -16.96 -20.81 3.90
CA PRO A 98 -16.41 -20.28 2.65
C PRO A 98 -17.52 -19.88 1.67
N ARG A 99 -17.34 -18.75 1.00
CA ARG A 99 -18.30 -18.18 0.03
C ARG A 99 -17.84 -18.30 -1.42
N SER A 100 -16.59 -18.71 -1.62
CA SER A 100 -15.92 -18.75 -2.91
C SER A 100 -15.05 -20.00 -3.05
N TRP A 101 -14.69 -20.36 -4.27
CA TRP A 101 -13.79 -21.49 -4.51
C TRP A 101 -12.40 -21.32 -3.84
N PRO A 102 -11.76 -20.13 -3.89
CA PRO A 102 -10.53 -19.89 -3.15
C PRO A 102 -10.67 -20.11 -1.63
N GLU A 103 -11.77 -19.67 -1.03
CA GLU A 103 -12.04 -19.90 0.39
C GLU A 103 -12.27 -21.38 0.70
N MET A 104 -12.93 -22.14 -0.19
CA MET A 104 -13.07 -23.60 -0.05
C MET A 104 -11.70 -24.30 0.01
N LEU A 105 -10.71 -23.85 -0.77
CA LEU A 105 -9.34 -24.39 -0.71
C LEU A 105 -8.65 -24.07 0.62
N GLU A 106 -8.88 -22.88 1.17
CA GLU A 106 -8.38 -22.51 2.49
C GLU A 106 -9.09 -23.29 3.61
N ALA A 107 -10.37 -23.61 3.46
CA ALA A 107 -11.11 -24.47 4.40
C ALA A 107 -10.52 -25.89 4.43
N GLY A 108 -10.17 -26.45 3.27
CA GLY A 108 -9.47 -27.74 3.19
C GLY A 108 -8.09 -27.69 3.85
N THR A 109 -7.33 -26.60 3.64
CA THR A 109 -6.03 -26.39 4.30
C THR A 109 -6.19 -26.27 5.82
N PHE A 110 -7.24 -25.58 6.28
CA PHE A 110 -7.56 -25.46 7.70
C PHE A 110 -7.89 -26.82 8.32
N ALA A 111 -8.77 -27.59 7.69
CA ALA A 111 -9.17 -28.91 8.16
C ALA A 111 -7.99 -29.88 8.25
N GLU A 112 -7.11 -29.90 7.25
CA GLU A 112 -5.87 -30.71 7.27
C GLU A 112 -4.99 -30.36 8.48
N LEU A 113 -4.78 -29.07 8.75
CA LEU A 113 -3.98 -28.62 9.89
C LEU A 113 -4.60 -28.97 11.25
N LYS A 114 -5.94 -29.07 11.32
CA LYS A 114 -6.65 -29.50 12.52
C LYS A 114 -6.75 -31.03 12.64
N GLY A 115 -6.29 -31.78 11.63
CA GLY A 115 -6.43 -33.23 11.57
C GLY A 115 -7.89 -33.67 11.46
N TRP A 116 -8.73 -32.83 10.85
CA TRP A 116 -10.15 -33.11 10.65
C TRP A 116 -10.35 -34.00 9.42
N ASP A 117 -11.21 -35.01 9.57
CA ASP A 117 -11.63 -35.87 8.47
C ASP A 117 -12.62 -35.12 7.59
N GLN A 118 -12.16 -34.68 6.42
CA GLN A 118 -12.97 -33.93 5.46
C GLN A 118 -14.02 -34.80 4.75
N ASP A 119 -13.90 -36.14 4.84
CA ASP A 119 -14.86 -37.08 4.27
C ASP A 119 -15.96 -37.49 5.27
N SER A 120 -15.91 -36.96 6.50
CA SER A 120 -16.94 -37.16 7.52
C SER A 120 -18.27 -36.51 7.12
N GLU A 121 -19.39 -37.20 7.35
CA GLU A 121 -20.74 -36.65 7.11
C GLU A 121 -21.05 -35.42 7.99
N ASP A 122 -20.33 -35.24 9.10
CA ASP A 122 -20.48 -34.12 10.04
C ASP A 122 -19.47 -32.97 9.80
N PHE A 123 -18.71 -33.00 8.71
CA PHE A 123 -17.69 -31.97 8.42
C PHE A 123 -18.32 -30.66 7.94
N GLU A 124 -18.12 -29.59 8.71
CA GLU A 124 -18.42 -28.22 8.28
C GLU A 124 -17.13 -27.50 7.85
N PRO A 125 -16.99 -27.10 6.57
CA PRO A 125 -15.81 -26.37 6.12
C PRO A 125 -15.86 -24.96 6.71
N LEU A 126 -14.94 -24.68 7.63
CA LEU A 126 -14.74 -23.35 8.20
C LEU A 126 -13.38 -22.79 7.78
N ILE A 127 -13.30 -21.46 7.72
CA ILE A 127 -12.04 -20.71 7.54
C ILE A 127 -11.85 -19.73 8.69
N ASP A 128 -10.61 -19.57 9.15
CA ASP A 128 -10.21 -18.34 9.82
C ASP A 128 -10.05 -17.26 8.77
N VAL A 129 -10.57 -16.07 9.05
CA VAL A 129 -10.66 -15.03 8.03
C VAL A 129 -9.35 -14.26 7.86
N CYS A 130 -9.08 -13.76 6.66
CA CYS A 130 -7.93 -12.89 6.42
C CYS A 130 -8.10 -11.51 7.07
N THR A 131 -7.02 -10.96 7.61
CA THR A 131 -6.89 -9.53 7.90
C THR A 131 -5.95 -8.91 6.88
N ASN A 132 -6.40 -7.89 6.16
CA ASN A 132 -5.75 -7.46 4.92
C ASN A 132 -5.65 -5.94 4.74
N ASN A 133 -4.81 -5.54 3.78
CA ASN A 133 -4.73 -4.19 3.24
C ASN A 133 -4.53 -3.07 4.29
N PRO A 134 -3.41 -3.07 5.05
CA PRO A 134 -3.10 -1.98 5.97
C PRO A 134 -2.84 -0.67 5.22
N VAL A 135 -3.41 0.43 5.72
CA VAL A 135 -3.23 1.79 5.19
C VAL A 135 -2.99 2.78 6.34
N PRO A 136 -1.73 3.09 6.67
CA PRO A 136 -1.41 4.06 7.70
C PRO A 136 -1.47 5.50 7.18
N ILE A 137 -1.72 6.44 8.09
CA ILE A 137 -1.50 7.87 7.91
C ILE A 137 -0.79 8.41 9.16
N THR A 138 0.40 8.97 8.99
CA THR A 138 1.03 9.77 10.06
C THR A 138 0.35 11.14 10.08
N ASP A 139 -0.33 11.46 11.18
CA ASP A 139 -0.91 12.79 11.40
C ASP A 139 0.20 13.80 11.68
N ARG A 140 -0.03 15.03 11.22
CA ARG A 140 0.83 16.18 11.43
C ARG A 140 0.65 16.83 12.80
N ASP A 141 -0.28 16.36 13.63
CA ASP A 141 -0.32 16.67 15.07
C ASP A 141 0.96 16.23 15.80
N GLY A 142 1.77 15.39 15.15
CA GLY A 142 3.07 14.91 15.63
C GLY A 142 2.98 13.76 16.62
N LYS A 143 1.80 13.17 16.81
CA LYS A 143 1.51 12.18 17.84
C LYS A 143 0.77 10.97 17.28
N THR A 144 -0.16 11.20 16.36
CA THR A 144 -1.12 10.19 15.93
C THR A 144 -0.63 9.47 14.68
N ILE A 145 -0.75 8.15 14.70
CA ILE A 145 -0.64 7.30 13.53
C ILE A 145 -2.00 6.61 13.37
N HIS A 146 -2.73 6.98 12.34
CA HIS A 146 -3.96 6.31 11.94
C HIS A 146 -3.62 5.04 11.18
N LEU A 147 -4.43 4.01 11.31
CA LEU A 147 -4.35 2.80 10.51
C LEU A 147 -5.76 2.31 10.18
N VAL A 148 -6.05 2.19 8.89
CA VAL A 148 -7.23 1.49 8.40
C VAL A 148 -6.80 0.16 7.79
N PHE A 149 -7.59 -0.88 8.00
CA PHE A 149 -7.38 -2.21 7.43
C PHE A 149 -8.73 -2.91 7.25
N CYS A 150 -8.73 -4.06 6.58
CA CYS A 150 -9.93 -4.84 6.34
C CYS A 150 -9.86 -6.21 7.01
N GLU A 151 -11.04 -6.74 7.33
CA GLU A 151 -11.22 -8.10 7.82
C GLU A 151 -12.13 -8.84 6.82
N HIS A 152 -11.68 -10.02 6.40
CA HIS A 152 -12.34 -10.91 5.44
C HIS A 152 -12.78 -10.26 4.12
N TYR A 153 -12.22 -9.09 3.77
CA TYR A 153 -12.73 -8.22 2.71
C TYR A 153 -14.22 -7.86 2.85
N ASP A 154 -14.86 -8.06 4.00
CA ASP A 154 -16.28 -7.74 4.20
C ASP A 154 -16.50 -6.65 5.26
N LYS A 155 -15.47 -6.36 6.06
CA LYS A 155 -15.45 -5.32 7.08
C LYS A 155 -14.21 -4.45 6.96
N ALA A 156 -14.34 -3.22 7.42
CA ALA A 156 -13.25 -2.26 7.53
C ALA A 156 -13.13 -1.78 8.98
N PHE A 157 -11.90 -1.67 9.46
CA PHE A 157 -11.57 -1.26 10.81
C PHE A 157 -10.59 -0.08 10.81
N TYR A 158 -10.73 0.74 11.83
CA TYR A 158 -9.82 1.86 12.12
C TYR A 158 -9.22 1.68 13.51
N THR A 159 -7.91 1.89 13.63
CA THR A 159 -7.21 2.03 14.90
C THR A 159 -6.20 3.15 14.81
N ARG A 160 -5.70 3.61 15.96
CA ARG A 160 -4.62 4.58 16.03
C ARG A 160 -3.61 4.24 17.11
N SER A 161 -2.40 4.73 16.90
CA SER A 161 -1.32 4.75 17.87
C SER A 161 -1.00 6.19 18.24
N MET A 162 -0.82 6.47 19.54
CA MET A 162 -0.44 7.78 20.06
C MET A 162 0.99 7.82 20.63
N ASP A 163 1.70 6.69 20.59
CA ASP A 163 3.00 6.49 21.23
C ASP A 163 4.09 6.06 20.23
N ASP A 164 4.00 6.59 19.01
CA ASP A 164 4.96 6.34 17.91
C ASP A 164 4.97 4.89 17.40
N GLY A 165 3.86 4.17 17.56
CA GLY A 165 3.62 2.82 17.02
C GLY A 165 3.90 1.70 18.01
N VAL A 166 4.10 2.00 19.29
CA VAL A 166 4.39 0.98 20.31
C VAL A 166 3.12 0.23 20.66
N THR A 167 2.02 0.93 20.88
CA THR A 167 0.71 0.34 21.20
C THR A 167 -0.39 0.93 20.30
N TRP A 168 -1.45 0.14 20.12
CA TRP A 168 -2.57 0.48 19.26
C TRP A 168 -3.88 0.37 20.05
N GLU A 169 -4.79 1.32 19.81
CA GLU A 169 -6.13 1.30 20.39
C GLU A 169 -6.94 0.09 19.86
N THR A 170 -7.96 -0.33 20.61
CA THR A 170 -8.90 -1.35 20.13
C THR A 170 -9.52 -0.89 18.81
N PRO A 171 -9.49 -1.71 17.74
CA PRO A 171 -10.03 -1.30 16.45
C PRO A 171 -11.53 -1.00 16.50
N LEU A 172 -11.91 0.12 15.90
CA LEU A 172 -13.27 0.56 15.66
C LEU A 172 -13.76 0.01 14.33
N ASP A 173 -14.93 -0.63 14.32
CA ASP A 173 -15.61 -1.05 13.10
C ASP A 173 -16.17 0.19 12.36
N ILE A 174 -15.66 0.45 11.15
CA ILE A 174 -16.09 1.55 10.27
C ILE A 174 -16.84 1.03 9.03
N THR A 175 -17.27 -0.24 9.04
CA THR A 175 -17.93 -0.89 7.90
C THR A 175 -19.19 -0.14 7.47
N ALA A 176 -19.92 0.48 8.41
CA ALA A 176 -21.13 1.25 8.11
C ALA A 176 -20.89 2.36 7.07
N VAL A 177 -19.70 2.98 7.07
CA VAL A 177 -19.33 4.01 6.08
C VAL A 177 -19.28 3.43 4.67
N LEU A 178 -18.81 2.18 4.53
CA LEU A 178 -18.74 1.50 3.24
C LEU A 178 -20.11 0.94 2.81
N GLN A 179 -21.02 0.68 3.76
CA GLN A 179 -22.38 0.24 3.47
C GLN A 179 -23.19 1.31 2.73
N GLU A 180 -22.85 2.59 2.88
CA GLU A 180 -23.48 3.69 2.14
C GLU A 180 -23.30 3.54 0.62
N PHE A 181 -22.26 2.84 0.17
CA PHE A 181 -22.03 2.56 -1.25
C PHE A 181 -22.89 1.41 -1.81
N LYS A 182 -23.54 0.60 -0.97
CA LYS A 182 -24.24 -0.61 -1.44
C LYS A 182 -25.41 -0.34 -2.37
N GLU A 183 -26.10 0.79 -2.18
CA GLU A 183 -27.24 1.15 -3.03
C GLU A 183 -26.79 1.38 -4.48
N GLU A 184 -25.64 2.02 -4.68
CA GLU A 184 -25.06 2.27 -6.00
C GLU A 184 -24.29 1.05 -6.54
N TYR A 185 -23.63 0.30 -5.66
CA TYR A 185 -22.82 -0.86 -6.04
C TYR A 185 -22.89 -1.93 -4.94
N ASP A 186 -23.70 -2.98 -5.14
CA ASP A 186 -23.91 -4.05 -4.15
C ASP A 186 -22.68 -4.96 -4.00
N TRP A 187 -21.65 -4.42 -3.37
CA TRP A 187 -20.35 -5.04 -3.18
C TRP A 187 -20.41 -6.21 -2.21
N THR A 188 -19.54 -7.19 -2.41
CA THR A 188 -19.33 -8.34 -1.51
C THR A 188 -17.89 -8.46 -1.02
N VAL A 189 -17.00 -7.63 -1.57
CA VAL A 189 -15.57 -7.53 -1.27
C VAL A 189 -15.20 -6.05 -1.21
N ILE A 190 -14.48 -5.63 -0.18
CA ILE A 190 -13.89 -4.30 0.01
C ILE A 190 -12.44 -4.42 0.43
N ALA A 191 -11.58 -3.52 -0.03
CA ALA A 191 -10.25 -3.36 0.54
C ALA A 191 -9.74 -1.92 0.45
N ALA A 192 -9.03 -1.49 1.50
CA ALA A 192 -8.38 -0.19 1.53
C ALA A 192 -7.12 -0.16 0.65
N GLY A 193 -6.80 1.01 0.10
CA GLY A 193 -5.55 1.32 -0.63
C GLY A 193 -5.12 0.20 -1.59
N PRO A 194 -4.04 -0.57 -1.28
CA PRO A 194 -3.21 -0.50 -0.07
C PRO A 194 -2.04 0.49 -0.21
N GLY A 195 -1.14 0.55 0.77
CA GLY A 195 -0.03 1.49 0.86
C GLY A 195 -0.28 2.46 2.01
N HIS A 196 -0.21 3.76 1.78
CA HIS A 196 -0.56 4.80 2.75
C HIS A 196 -1.75 5.68 2.31
N GLY A 197 -2.43 6.29 3.26
CA GLY A 197 -3.40 7.36 3.00
C GLY A 197 -2.73 8.73 3.04
N ILE A 198 -3.49 9.80 2.79
CA ILE A 198 -2.97 11.17 2.86
C ILE A 198 -3.72 12.03 3.87
N GLN A 199 -3.01 12.99 4.44
CA GLN A 199 -3.61 14.13 5.15
C GLN A 199 -3.44 15.39 4.31
N LEU A 200 -4.54 16.10 4.03
CA LEU A 200 -4.52 17.32 3.22
C LEU A 200 -3.72 18.42 3.94
N ARG A 201 -2.80 19.04 3.20
CA ARG A 201 -1.76 19.93 3.72
C ARG A 201 -2.12 21.41 3.60
N LYS A 202 -3.07 21.73 2.73
CA LYS A 202 -3.45 23.09 2.34
C LYS A 202 -4.90 23.16 1.89
N GLY A 203 -5.38 24.40 1.73
CA GLY A 203 -6.75 24.68 1.35
C GLY A 203 -7.70 24.65 2.56
N PRO A 204 -8.99 24.85 2.32
CA PRO A 204 -10.00 24.93 3.38
C PRO A 204 -10.19 23.61 4.14
N LEU A 205 -9.84 22.47 3.53
CA LEU A 205 -9.95 21.12 4.09
C LEU A 205 -8.61 20.60 4.64
N LYS A 206 -7.68 21.51 4.99
CA LYS A 206 -6.41 21.14 5.62
C LYS A 206 -6.69 20.33 6.89
N GLY A 207 -6.06 19.16 7.02
CA GLY A 207 -6.27 18.23 8.13
C GLY A 207 -7.10 17.02 7.77
N ARG A 208 -7.93 17.09 6.70
CA ARG A 208 -8.71 15.95 6.21
C ARG A 208 -7.82 14.74 5.93
N LEU A 209 -8.19 13.60 6.49
CA LEU A 209 -7.61 12.28 6.19
C LEU A 209 -8.37 11.67 5.00
N VAL A 210 -7.66 11.06 4.06
CA VAL A 210 -8.24 10.50 2.83
C VAL A 210 -7.69 9.11 2.59
N ILE A 211 -8.58 8.13 2.45
CA ILE A 211 -8.24 6.72 2.20
C ILE A 211 -9.06 6.18 1.03
N PRO A 212 -8.41 5.83 -0.11
CA PRO A 212 -9.08 5.12 -1.19
C PRO A 212 -9.46 3.70 -0.78
N PHE A 213 -10.60 3.24 -1.27
CA PHE A 213 -11.07 1.86 -1.21
C PHE A 213 -11.37 1.38 -2.62
N TRP A 214 -11.17 0.08 -2.85
CA TRP A 214 -11.82 -0.61 -3.95
C TRP A 214 -12.87 -1.57 -3.42
N LEU A 215 -13.97 -1.65 -4.16
CA LEU A 215 -15.14 -2.46 -3.85
C LEU A 215 -15.41 -3.35 -5.05
N ALA A 216 -15.69 -4.63 -4.85
CA ALA A 216 -16.01 -5.58 -5.91
C ALA A 216 -17.36 -6.26 -5.66
N SER A 217 -18.07 -6.50 -6.76
CA SER A 217 -19.36 -7.18 -6.77
C SER A 217 -19.39 -8.20 -7.89
N ASN A 218 -19.55 -9.48 -7.53
CA ASN A 218 -19.78 -10.55 -8.48
C ASN A 218 -20.81 -11.53 -7.90
N PRO A 219 -22.05 -11.54 -8.42
CA PRO A 219 -23.10 -12.44 -7.93
C PRO A 219 -22.77 -13.94 -8.08
N GLU A 220 -21.93 -14.32 -9.05
CA GLU A 220 -21.56 -15.71 -9.30
C GLU A 220 -20.40 -16.19 -8.41
N ASP A 221 -19.61 -15.26 -7.89
CA ASP A 221 -18.47 -15.54 -7.00
C ASP A 221 -18.32 -14.37 -6.01
N PRO A 222 -19.02 -14.42 -4.86
CA PRO A 222 -19.01 -13.34 -3.87
C PRO A 222 -17.63 -13.02 -3.27
N GLY A 223 -16.63 -13.89 -3.43
CA GLY A 223 -15.22 -13.65 -3.06
C GLY A 223 -14.36 -13.13 -4.22
N SER A 224 -14.94 -12.85 -5.38
CA SER A 224 -14.19 -12.31 -6.51
C SER A 224 -13.76 -10.86 -6.26
N HIS A 225 -12.48 -10.56 -6.47
CA HIS A 225 -11.95 -9.19 -6.43
C HIS A 225 -12.28 -8.36 -7.69
N LYS A 226 -13.22 -8.84 -8.52
CA LYS A 226 -13.63 -8.21 -9.79
C LYS A 226 -15.08 -8.60 -10.18
N PRO A 227 -15.78 -7.80 -11.00
CA PRO A 227 -15.43 -6.42 -11.34
C PRO A 227 -15.35 -5.55 -10.09
N SER A 228 -14.54 -4.50 -10.15
CA SER A 228 -14.27 -3.60 -9.02
C SER A 228 -14.44 -2.14 -9.42
N GLN A 229 -14.73 -1.30 -8.42
CA GLN A 229 -14.84 0.15 -8.52
C GLN A 229 -14.09 0.81 -7.37
N VAL A 230 -13.70 2.08 -7.55
CA VAL A 230 -12.93 2.84 -6.55
C VAL A 230 -13.81 3.93 -5.95
N ALA A 231 -13.79 3.99 -4.62
CA ALA A 231 -14.37 5.08 -3.83
C ALA A 231 -13.34 5.57 -2.82
N VAL A 232 -13.70 6.60 -2.06
CA VAL A 232 -12.86 7.15 -0.99
C VAL A 232 -13.69 7.29 0.27
N ILE A 233 -13.08 7.01 1.42
CA ILE A 233 -13.58 7.46 2.72
C ILE A 233 -12.65 8.55 3.26
N TYR A 234 -13.18 9.42 4.11
CA TYR A 234 -12.41 10.52 4.69
C TYR A 234 -12.84 10.83 6.12
N SER A 235 -11.99 11.54 6.84
CA SER A 235 -12.26 12.08 8.16
C SER A 235 -11.81 13.54 8.22
N ASP A 236 -12.64 14.41 8.77
CA ASP A 236 -12.36 15.85 8.96
C ASP A 236 -12.04 16.22 10.41
N ASP A 237 -12.09 15.26 11.34
CA ASP A 237 -11.99 15.46 12.78
C ASP A 237 -10.84 14.68 13.42
N GLY A 238 -9.81 14.33 12.64
CA GLY A 238 -8.63 13.62 13.15
C GLY A 238 -8.88 12.13 13.39
N GLY A 239 -9.77 11.52 12.59
CA GLY A 239 -10.07 10.09 12.63
C GLY A 239 -11.09 9.70 13.70
N ASP A 240 -11.76 10.65 14.34
CA ASP A 240 -12.81 10.36 15.33
C ASP A 240 -14.11 9.88 14.65
N THR A 241 -14.45 10.45 13.48
CA THR A 241 -15.51 9.95 12.60
C THR A 241 -15.04 9.81 11.16
N TRP A 242 -15.68 8.89 10.42
CA TRP A 242 -15.39 8.60 9.02
C TRP A 242 -16.66 8.76 8.18
N ASN A 243 -16.50 9.29 6.96
CA ASN A 243 -17.58 9.60 6.05
C ASN A 243 -17.29 9.02 4.67
N SER A 244 -18.34 8.66 3.93
CA SER A 244 -18.25 8.23 2.54
C SER A 244 -18.03 9.45 1.63
N GLY A 245 -17.13 9.31 0.66
CA GLY A 245 -17.04 10.20 -0.49
C GLY A 245 -17.93 9.71 -1.64
N ASP A 246 -17.60 10.12 -2.86
CA ASP A 246 -18.23 9.59 -4.07
C ASP A 246 -17.41 8.42 -4.65
N PHE A 247 -18.08 7.57 -5.42
CA PHE A 247 -17.39 6.72 -6.38
C PHE A 247 -16.64 7.57 -7.43
N VAL A 248 -15.48 7.07 -7.87
CA VAL A 248 -14.86 7.56 -9.10
C VAL A 248 -15.73 7.12 -10.28
N PRO A 249 -15.99 7.96 -11.31
CA PRO A 249 -16.78 7.58 -12.47
C PRO A 249 -16.34 6.25 -13.10
N PHE A 250 -17.31 5.37 -13.40
CA PHE A 250 -17.09 4.00 -13.91
C PHE A 250 -16.68 4.00 -15.40
N THR A 251 -15.56 4.65 -15.74
CA THR A 251 -15.13 4.86 -17.13
C THR A 251 -14.07 3.87 -17.60
N ILE A 252 -13.55 3.01 -16.72
CA ILE A 252 -12.55 1.98 -17.05
C ILE A 252 -12.89 0.63 -16.42
N LYS A 253 -12.32 -0.44 -16.97
CA LYS A 253 -12.57 -1.81 -16.48
C LYS A 253 -11.79 -2.09 -15.18
N SER A 254 -12.54 -2.46 -14.14
CA SER A 254 -12.03 -2.99 -12.86
C SER A 254 -10.86 -2.20 -12.25
N PRO A 255 -10.99 -0.88 -12.04
CA PRO A 255 -10.03 -0.16 -11.21
C PRO A 255 -10.06 -0.72 -9.78
N SER A 256 -8.91 -0.78 -9.14
CA SER A 256 -8.79 -1.33 -7.78
C SER A 256 -7.79 -0.56 -6.93
N GLU A 257 -6.60 -1.13 -6.73
CA GLU A 257 -5.62 -0.65 -5.77
C GLU A 257 -5.16 0.77 -6.08
N THR A 258 -5.40 1.69 -5.16
CA THR A 258 -5.32 3.13 -5.43
C THR A 258 -4.60 3.88 -4.32
N GLN A 259 -3.69 4.77 -4.72
CA GLN A 259 -3.04 5.75 -3.84
C GLN A 259 -3.21 7.17 -4.38
N GLY A 260 -2.96 8.18 -3.54
CA GLY A 260 -3.17 9.57 -3.92
C GLY A 260 -2.15 10.56 -3.40
N ILE A 261 -2.13 11.75 -3.99
CA ILE A 261 -1.36 12.91 -3.53
C ILE A 261 -2.21 14.18 -3.61
N GLN A 262 -1.90 15.16 -2.76
CA GLN A 262 -2.45 16.51 -2.91
C GLN A 262 -1.58 17.35 -3.86
N LEU A 263 -2.16 17.82 -4.96
CA LEU A 263 -1.52 18.65 -5.98
C LEU A 263 -1.27 20.08 -5.51
N ALA A 264 -0.47 20.84 -6.27
CA ALA A 264 -0.12 22.24 -5.99
C ALA A 264 -1.35 23.16 -5.76
N ASN A 265 -2.43 22.96 -6.50
CA ASN A 265 -3.66 23.74 -6.41
C ASN A 265 -4.60 23.32 -5.25
N GLY A 266 -4.26 22.29 -4.47
CA GLY A 266 -5.08 21.80 -3.34
C GLY A 266 -5.97 20.60 -3.67
N SER A 267 -6.23 20.33 -4.96
CA SER A 267 -6.94 19.12 -5.40
C SER A 267 -6.16 17.85 -5.10
N VAL A 268 -6.85 16.72 -5.02
CA VAL A 268 -6.26 15.39 -4.83
C VAL A 268 -6.27 14.63 -6.15
N ARG A 269 -5.15 14.01 -6.50
CA ARG A 269 -5.07 13.06 -7.61
C ARG A 269 -4.85 11.66 -7.10
N LEU A 270 -5.63 10.72 -7.62
CA LEU A 270 -5.48 9.29 -7.38
C LEU A 270 -4.76 8.61 -8.56
N TYR A 271 -4.05 7.52 -8.27
CA TYR A 271 -3.36 6.63 -9.20
C TYR A 271 -3.85 5.21 -8.96
N SER A 272 -4.63 4.66 -9.89
CA SER A 272 -5.33 3.37 -9.72
C SER A 272 -4.73 2.28 -10.58
N ARG A 273 -4.51 1.10 -9.98
CA ARG A 273 -4.35 -0.16 -10.72
C ARG A 273 -5.60 -0.40 -11.55
N ASN A 274 -5.41 -0.88 -12.78
CA ASN A 274 -6.51 -1.21 -13.68
C ASN A 274 -6.18 -2.42 -14.57
N ILE A 275 -7.23 -3.05 -15.12
CA ILE A 275 -7.10 -4.13 -16.12
C ILE A 275 -7.37 -3.65 -17.55
N GLN A 276 -7.65 -2.36 -17.75
CA GLN A 276 -7.84 -1.80 -19.09
C GLN A 276 -6.60 -2.04 -19.97
N SER A 277 -5.44 -2.17 -19.33
CA SER A 277 -4.15 -2.43 -19.97
C SER A 277 -3.98 -3.85 -20.54
N MET A 278 -4.99 -4.72 -20.37
CA MET A 278 -5.13 -6.01 -21.06
C MET A 278 -6.01 -5.93 -22.31
N ASP A 279 -6.67 -4.80 -22.57
CA ASP A 279 -7.50 -4.66 -23.76
C ASP A 279 -6.61 -4.65 -25.00
N PRO A 280 -6.75 -5.62 -25.93
CA PRO A 280 -5.90 -5.69 -27.12
C PRO A 280 -6.08 -4.48 -28.04
N ASN A 281 -7.18 -3.73 -27.90
CA ASN A 281 -7.43 -2.50 -28.64
C ASN A 281 -6.84 -1.26 -27.95
N ASN A 282 -6.33 -1.38 -26.72
CA ASN A 282 -5.66 -0.31 -25.98
C ASN A 282 -4.46 -0.83 -25.15
N PRO A 283 -3.45 -1.44 -25.81
CA PRO A 283 -2.33 -2.10 -25.12
C PRO A 283 -1.36 -1.11 -24.43
N THR A 284 -1.49 0.19 -24.72
CA THR A 284 -0.61 1.25 -24.22
C THR A 284 -1.17 2.00 -23.03
N CYS A 285 -2.37 1.68 -22.52
CA CYS A 285 -2.87 2.41 -21.37
C CYS A 285 -1.99 2.13 -20.14
N GLY A 286 -1.41 3.22 -19.62
CA GLY A 286 -0.54 3.21 -18.47
C GLY A 286 -1.33 3.27 -17.17
N LYS A 287 -0.75 3.90 -16.14
CA LYS A 287 -1.42 4.05 -14.85
C LYS A 287 -2.66 4.96 -14.99
N ALA A 288 -3.81 4.55 -14.46
CA ALA A 288 -5.02 5.36 -14.50
C ALA A 288 -4.97 6.45 -13.42
N MET A 289 -5.44 7.65 -13.75
CA MET A 289 -5.47 8.82 -12.87
C MET A 289 -6.84 9.48 -12.86
N THR A 290 -7.28 9.95 -11.70
CA THR A 290 -8.48 10.80 -11.55
C THR A 290 -8.18 11.91 -10.54
N THR A 291 -8.89 13.03 -10.62
CA THR A 291 -8.69 14.18 -9.73
C THR A 291 -10.00 14.62 -9.09
N SER A 292 -9.97 15.02 -7.83
CA SER A 292 -11.08 15.64 -7.10
C SER A 292 -10.61 16.96 -6.45
N GLY A 293 -11.49 17.95 -6.42
CA GLY A 293 -11.19 19.24 -5.78
C GLY A 293 -11.04 19.16 -4.26
N ASP A 294 -11.80 18.28 -3.61
CA ASP A 294 -11.85 18.12 -2.15
C ASP A 294 -11.24 16.79 -1.66
N GLY A 295 -10.86 15.92 -2.59
CA GLY A 295 -10.30 14.61 -2.32
C GLY A 295 -11.29 13.57 -1.83
N ALA A 296 -12.59 13.82 -1.95
CA ALA A 296 -13.65 12.90 -1.54
C ALA A 296 -14.74 12.75 -2.61
N THR A 297 -15.14 13.84 -3.25
CA THR A 297 -16.33 13.91 -4.11
C THR A 297 -16.00 14.41 -5.52
N ALA A 298 -16.94 14.29 -6.45
CA ALA A 298 -16.90 14.86 -7.80
C ALA A 298 -15.59 14.55 -8.56
N TRP A 299 -15.16 13.28 -8.52
CA TRP A 299 -13.99 12.81 -9.24
C TRP A 299 -14.15 12.99 -10.76
N THR A 300 -13.09 13.43 -11.43
CA THR A 300 -13.06 13.44 -12.90
C THR A 300 -13.09 12.01 -13.46
N PRO A 301 -13.55 11.80 -14.70
CA PRO A 301 -13.27 10.57 -15.44
C PRO A 301 -11.79 10.20 -15.41
N TYR A 302 -11.49 8.90 -15.51
CA TYR A 302 -10.12 8.43 -15.57
C TYR A 302 -9.39 8.91 -16.84
N GLU A 303 -8.16 9.36 -16.66
CA GLU A 303 -7.17 9.60 -17.70
C GLU A 303 -6.00 8.62 -17.52
N PHE A 304 -5.21 8.36 -18.57
CA PHE A 304 -4.08 7.43 -18.49
C PHE A 304 -2.74 8.16 -18.55
N ASN A 305 -1.85 7.84 -17.60
CA ASN A 305 -0.48 8.29 -17.62
C ASN A 305 0.39 7.32 -18.44
N GLU A 306 0.66 7.66 -19.70
CA GLU A 306 1.46 6.82 -20.60
C GLU A 306 2.95 6.73 -20.22
N SER A 307 3.44 7.61 -19.35
CA SER A 307 4.83 7.51 -18.86
C SER A 307 5.02 6.37 -17.86
N LEU A 308 3.93 5.94 -17.19
CA LEU A 308 3.96 4.92 -16.15
C LEU A 308 3.42 3.58 -16.66
N PRO A 309 4.15 2.47 -16.49
CA PRO A 309 3.67 1.15 -16.87
C PRO A 309 2.53 0.69 -15.94
N GLU A 310 1.57 -0.06 -16.50
CA GLU A 310 0.54 -0.77 -15.75
C GLU A 310 0.69 -2.29 -15.97
N PRO A 311 1.44 -3.00 -15.11
CA PRO A 311 1.58 -4.46 -15.14
C PRO A 311 0.46 -5.17 -14.37
N ILE A 312 -0.67 -4.49 -14.09
CA ILE A 312 -1.75 -4.92 -13.20
C ILE A 312 -1.19 -5.12 -11.79
N CYS A 313 -0.68 -4.03 -11.20
CA CYS A 313 -0.10 -4.03 -9.86
C CYS A 313 -0.39 -2.70 -9.16
N MET A 314 -0.54 -2.76 -7.84
CA MET A 314 -0.41 -1.59 -6.98
C MET A 314 0.93 -0.90 -7.28
N GLY A 315 0.92 0.43 -7.24
CA GLY A 315 2.12 1.24 -7.19
C GLY A 315 1.91 2.39 -6.22
N SER A 316 3.01 2.92 -5.72
CA SER A 316 2.99 3.97 -4.71
C SER A 316 3.34 5.33 -5.26
N VAL A 317 2.73 6.37 -4.70
CA VAL A 317 2.94 7.76 -5.12
C VAL A 317 3.11 8.66 -3.90
N ILE A 318 4.08 9.56 -3.95
CA ILE A 318 4.26 10.56 -2.91
C ILE A 318 4.79 11.87 -3.49
N SER A 319 4.37 13.00 -2.90
CA SER A 319 4.93 14.32 -3.23
C SER A 319 6.05 14.67 -2.26
N LEU A 320 7.17 15.18 -2.79
CA LEU A 320 8.34 15.54 -1.99
C LEU A 320 8.11 16.87 -1.25
N PRO A 321 8.05 16.88 0.10
CA PRO A 321 7.66 18.05 0.86
C PRO A 321 8.71 19.17 0.87
N TRP A 322 9.99 18.86 0.62
CA TRP A 322 11.03 19.87 0.42
C TRP A 322 10.87 20.65 -0.90
N HIS A 323 9.88 20.30 -1.72
CA HIS A 323 9.43 21.06 -2.90
C HIS A 323 7.99 21.59 -2.72
N ASP A 324 7.50 21.76 -1.49
CA ASP A 324 6.11 22.15 -1.27
C ASP A 324 5.74 23.52 -1.87
N ASP A 325 6.70 24.45 -1.94
CA ASP A 325 6.58 25.78 -2.55
C ASP A 325 6.66 25.76 -4.09
N ASN A 326 7.05 24.62 -4.68
CA ASN A 326 7.09 24.47 -6.13
C ASN A 326 5.66 24.39 -6.67
N PRO A 327 5.22 25.32 -7.56
CA PRO A 327 3.87 25.30 -8.13
C PRO A 327 3.59 24.07 -8.98
N ASN A 328 4.65 23.36 -9.40
CA ASN A 328 4.51 22.14 -10.16
C ASN A 328 4.60 20.88 -9.30
N LYS A 329 4.99 20.91 -8.00
CA LYS A 329 5.26 19.71 -7.16
C LYS A 329 6.27 18.72 -7.79
N VAL A 330 7.16 18.19 -6.95
CA VAL A 330 7.99 17.04 -7.33
C VAL A 330 7.34 15.78 -6.77
N VAL A 331 7.12 14.79 -7.64
CA VAL A 331 6.38 13.55 -7.31
C VAL A 331 7.26 12.35 -7.62
N VAL A 332 7.30 11.40 -6.69
CA VAL A 332 7.93 10.10 -6.88
C VAL A 332 6.84 9.04 -6.97
N TYR A 333 7.00 8.14 -7.93
CA TYR A 333 6.12 6.99 -8.11
C TYR A 333 6.94 5.70 -8.18
N THR A 334 6.48 4.62 -7.55
CA THR A 334 7.11 3.29 -7.65
C THR A 334 6.15 2.25 -8.17
N SER A 335 6.62 1.45 -9.13
CA SER A 335 5.95 0.23 -9.58
C SER A 335 6.92 -0.68 -10.32
N PRO A 336 6.56 -1.95 -10.55
CA PRO A 336 7.30 -2.81 -11.47
C PRO A 336 7.29 -2.24 -12.89
N ASP A 337 8.47 -2.01 -13.49
CA ASP A 337 8.60 -1.63 -14.90
C ASP A 337 8.55 -2.87 -15.80
N SER A 338 7.38 -3.51 -15.80
CA SER A 338 7.07 -4.63 -16.67
C SER A 338 6.08 -4.20 -17.74
N ARG A 339 6.49 -4.37 -19.00
CA ARG A 339 5.72 -4.03 -20.21
C ARG A 339 5.35 -5.29 -21.00
N ALA A 340 5.28 -6.42 -20.32
CA ALA A 340 4.88 -7.69 -20.91
C ALA A 340 3.44 -7.58 -21.45
N THR A 341 3.18 -8.26 -22.58
CA THR A 341 1.83 -8.37 -23.15
C THR A 341 0.90 -9.18 -22.26
N ILE A 342 1.44 -10.22 -21.61
CA ILE A 342 0.76 -10.96 -20.54
C ILE A 342 1.12 -10.30 -19.21
N LYS A 343 0.10 -9.80 -18.50
CA LYS A 343 0.27 -9.08 -17.24
C LYS A 343 -0.28 -9.89 -16.07
N GLY A 344 0.25 -9.62 -14.88
CA GLY A 344 -0.15 -10.29 -13.64
C GLY A 344 1.05 -10.68 -12.78
N PRO A 345 0.81 -11.34 -11.62
CA PRO A 345 1.83 -11.59 -10.61
C PRO A 345 3.12 -12.24 -11.13
N GLY A 346 3.02 -13.17 -12.07
CA GLY A 346 4.17 -13.87 -12.65
C GLY A 346 5.06 -13.05 -13.58
N THR A 347 4.66 -11.83 -13.95
CA THR A 347 5.43 -10.95 -14.84
C THR A 347 5.85 -9.64 -14.18
N ARG A 348 5.62 -9.49 -12.86
CA ARG A 348 6.05 -8.33 -12.08
C ARG A 348 7.52 -8.46 -11.68
N HIS A 349 8.34 -7.54 -12.17
CA HIS A 349 9.78 -7.46 -11.92
C HIS A 349 10.27 -6.03 -12.21
N LYS A 350 11.53 -5.73 -11.89
CA LYS A 350 12.14 -4.42 -12.18
C LYS A 350 11.44 -3.27 -11.46
N LEU A 351 11.26 -3.38 -10.14
CA LEU A 351 10.73 -2.28 -9.34
C LEU A 351 11.56 -1.02 -9.60
N THR A 352 10.89 0.05 -10.00
CA THR A 352 11.52 1.27 -10.49
C THR A 352 10.91 2.48 -9.80
N ALA A 353 11.78 3.40 -9.36
CA ALA A 353 11.37 4.74 -8.93
C ALA A 353 11.33 5.67 -10.15
N TRP A 354 10.22 6.40 -10.29
CA TRP A 354 9.96 7.35 -11.34
C TRP A 354 9.80 8.75 -10.73
N LEU A 355 10.41 9.76 -11.35
CA LEU A 355 10.35 11.14 -10.89
C LEU A 355 9.60 12.01 -11.90
N SER A 356 8.64 12.78 -11.38
CA SER A 356 7.94 13.85 -12.08
C SER A 356 8.31 15.20 -11.46
N GLU A 357 8.61 16.17 -12.31
CA GLU A 357 8.89 17.57 -11.95
C GLU A 357 7.78 18.52 -12.46
N ASP A 358 6.64 17.95 -12.90
CA ASP A 358 5.48 18.65 -13.47
C ASP A 358 4.15 18.26 -12.81
N GLY A 359 4.22 17.79 -11.56
CA GLY A 359 3.05 17.54 -10.72
C GLY A 359 2.38 16.22 -11.00
N GLY A 360 3.17 15.22 -11.40
CA GLY A 360 2.70 13.89 -11.72
C GLY A 360 2.02 13.78 -13.08
N LYS A 361 2.20 14.76 -13.98
CA LYS A 361 1.67 14.70 -15.35
C LYS A 361 2.54 13.80 -16.22
N THR A 362 3.86 13.98 -16.19
CA THR A 362 4.82 13.12 -16.90
C THR A 362 5.95 12.66 -15.97
N PHE A 363 6.44 11.45 -16.22
CA PHE A 363 7.51 10.83 -15.43
C PHE A 363 8.71 10.53 -16.34
N LYS A 364 9.64 11.48 -16.41
CA LYS A 364 10.73 11.48 -17.41
C LYS A 364 12.03 10.85 -16.92
N LYS A 365 12.27 10.85 -15.62
CA LYS A 365 13.47 10.28 -14.99
C LYS A 365 13.08 9.05 -14.20
N LYS A 366 13.93 8.03 -14.19
CA LYS A 366 13.64 6.79 -13.48
C LYS A 366 14.91 6.02 -13.13
N ARG A 367 14.89 5.27 -12.03
CA ARG A 367 16.01 4.38 -11.67
C ARG A 367 15.49 3.11 -10.99
N VAL A 368 16.11 1.98 -11.33
CA VAL A 368 15.70 0.65 -10.84
C VAL A 368 16.14 0.46 -9.39
N ILE A 369 15.20 0.05 -8.53
CA ILE A 369 15.42 -0.31 -7.12
C ILE A 369 15.74 -1.81 -7.01
N GLU A 370 14.93 -2.67 -7.63
CA GLU A 370 15.09 -4.13 -7.64
C GLU A 370 14.95 -4.66 -9.08
N PRO A 371 16.05 -5.12 -9.72
CA PRO A 371 16.00 -5.64 -11.09
C PRO A 371 15.23 -6.98 -11.26
N GLY A 372 15.13 -7.78 -10.21
CA GLY A 372 14.50 -9.10 -10.16
C GLY A 372 12.99 -9.07 -9.93
N PRO A 373 12.39 -10.22 -9.53
CA PRO A 373 10.98 -10.31 -9.19
C PRO A 373 10.63 -9.36 -8.05
N SER A 374 9.59 -8.55 -8.29
CA SER A 374 9.18 -7.51 -7.36
C SER A 374 7.76 -7.07 -7.67
N ALA A 375 6.95 -6.71 -6.68
CA ALA A 375 5.57 -6.26 -6.89
C ALA A 375 5.17 -5.05 -6.06
N TYR A 376 4.31 -5.23 -5.05
CA TYR A 376 3.73 -4.11 -4.31
C TYR A 376 4.86 -3.36 -3.63
N SER A 377 4.71 -2.05 -3.56
CA SER A 377 5.69 -1.17 -2.95
C SER A 377 4.98 -0.01 -2.31
N ASP A 378 5.47 0.49 -1.18
CA ASP A 378 4.97 1.72 -0.57
C ASP A 378 6.08 2.67 -0.15
N LEU A 379 5.81 3.97 -0.31
CA LEU A 379 6.78 5.05 -0.10
C LEU A 379 6.54 5.77 1.22
N ALA A 380 7.63 6.13 1.90
CA ALA A 380 7.63 7.08 2.99
C ALA A 380 8.78 8.07 2.85
N ILE A 381 8.65 9.22 3.51
CA ILE A 381 9.62 10.31 3.40
C ILE A 381 10.11 10.74 4.77
N ASP A 382 11.42 10.94 4.88
CA ASP A 382 12.00 11.78 5.91
C ASP A 382 12.37 13.15 5.32
N ALA A 383 11.51 14.13 5.59
CA ALA A 383 11.64 15.48 5.09
C ALA A 383 12.84 16.25 5.67
N ARG A 384 13.36 15.84 6.84
CA ARG A 384 14.48 16.53 7.50
C ARG A 384 15.82 16.20 6.85
N ASN A 385 15.95 14.97 6.38
CA ASN A 385 17.18 14.44 5.81
C ASN A 385 17.09 14.20 4.29
N ASN A 386 15.97 14.57 3.66
CA ASN A 386 15.70 14.39 2.23
C ASN A 386 15.81 12.93 1.76
N PHE A 387 15.45 11.98 2.64
CA PHE A 387 15.41 10.56 2.30
C PHE A 387 14.03 10.16 1.80
N ILE A 388 14.06 9.27 0.81
CA ILE A 388 12.91 8.53 0.32
C ILE A 388 13.15 7.06 0.71
N TYR A 389 12.14 6.47 1.33
CA TYR A 389 12.10 5.06 1.69
C TYR A 389 11.06 4.34 0.85
N CYS A 390 11.36 3.11 0.44
CA CYS A 390 10.45 2.27 -0.31
C CYS A 390 10.46 0.87 0.29
N LEU A 391 9.35 0.44 0.89
CA LEU A 391 9.14 -0.95 1.33
C LEU A 391 8.47 -1.70 0.20
N PHE A 392 8.97 -2.87 -0.19
CA PHE A 392 8.46 -3.59 -1.35
C PHE A 392 8.58 -5.10 -1.24
N GLU A 393 7.70 -5.80 -1.96
CA GLU A 393 7.76 -7.25 -2.14
C GLU A 393 8.88 -7.61 -3.11
N ASP A 394 9.78 -8.52 -2.70
CA ASP A 394 10.87 -9.01 -3.54
C ASP A 394 11.28 -10.47 -3.32
N GLY A 395 12.13 -10.95 -4.25
CA GLY A 395 12.56 -12.34 -4.31
C GLY A 395 11.48 -13.27 -4.86
N SER A 396 11.70 -14.58 -4.74
CA SER A 396 10.82 -15.59 -5.31
C SER A 396 10.87 -16.89 -4.52
N ILE A 397 9.70 -17.38 -4.09
CA ILE A 397 9.61 -18.70 -3.45
C ILE A 397 9.73 -19.77 -4.54
N PRO A 398 10.70 -20.71 -4.47
CA PRO A 398 10.87 -21.74 -5.48
C PRO A 398 9.58 -22.52 -5.76
N GLY A 399 9.25 -22.70 -7.04
CA GLY A 399 8.06 -23.44 -7.48
C GLY A 399 6.73 -22.69 -7.39
N LYS A 400 6.70 -21.46 -6.85
CA LYS A 400 5.47 -20.66 -6.72
C LYS A 400 5.59 -19.34 -7.49
N LYS A 401 4.93 -19.25 -8.66
CA LYS A 401 4.92 -18.04 -9.48
C LYS A 401 4.14 -16.92 -8.76
N GLY A 402 4.70 -15.71 -8.74
CA GLY A 402 4.04 -14.53 -8.18
C GLY A 402 4.00 -14.50 -6.65
N THR A 403 4.78 -15.34 -5.98
CA THR A 403 4.99 -15.30 -4.53
C THR A 403 6.41 -14.86 -4.22
N TYR A 404 6.53 -13.87 -3.35
CA TYR A 404 7.78 -13.19 -3.03
C TYR A 404 8.40 -13.78 -1.76
N ASN A 405 9.73 -13.68 -1.62
CA ASN A 405 10.43 -14.22 -0.44
C ASN A 405 10.17 -13.39 0.81
N GLY A 406 9.82 -12.12 0.67
CA GLY A 406 9.59 -11.25 1.80
C GLY A 406 9.34 -9.82 1.37
N LEU A 407 9.53 -8.92 2.34
CA LEU A 407 9.50 -7.48 2.14
C LEU A 407 10.87 -6.91 2.46
N SER A 408 11.41 -6.13 1.53
CA SER A 408 12.66 -5.40 1.69
C SER A 408 12.40 -3.89 1.68
N ILE A 409 13.26 -3.12 2.35
CA ILE A 409 13.23 -1.66 2.29
C ILE A 409 14.44 -1.13 1.54
N ALA A 410 14.20 -0.11 0.71
CA ALA A 410 15.21 0.68 0.06
C ALA A 410 15.25 2.10 0.62
N ARG A 411 16.44 2.69 0.73
CA ARG A 411 16.65 4.11 1.02
C ARG A 411 17.44 4.76 -0.12
N PHE A 412 16.95 5.90 -0.59
CA PHE A 412 17.60 6.68 -1.66
C PHE A 412 17.19 8.15 -1.59
N THR A 413 17.81 8.99 -2.41
CA THR A 413 17.53 10.42 -2.53
C THR A 413 16.88 10.75 -3.87
N GLU A 414 16.33 11.97 -3.99
CA GLU A 414 15.87 12.50 -5.27
C GLU A 414 17.00 12.53 -6.32
N ASP A 415 18.20 12.97 -5.92
CA ASP A 415 19.38 13.03 -6.79
C ASP A 415 19.77 11.65 -7.32
N TRP A 416 19.64 10.60 -6.51
CA TRP A 416 19.88 9.24 -6.96
C TRP A 416 18.96 8.87 -8.14
N ILE A 417 17.70 9.28 -8.16
CA ILE A 417 16.81 9.05 -9.30
C ILE A 417 17.25 9.87 -10.52
N LYS A 418 17.76 11.09 -10.31
CA LYS A 418 18.17 12.01 -11.39
C LYS A 418 19.47 11.62 -12.09
N GLU A 419 20.34 10.88 -11.42
CA GLU A 419 21.60 10.34 -11.97
C GLU A 419 21.39 9.09 -12.87
N SER A 420 20.16 8.85 -13.35
CA SER A 420 19.75 7.67 -14.15
C SER A 420 20.34 7.59 -15.54
#